data_AF-A0A328TNJ9-F1
#
_entry.id   AF-A0A328TNJ9-F1
#
_cell.length_a   1.000
_cell.length_b   1.000
_cell.length_c   1.000
_cell.angle_alpha   90.00
_cell.angle_beta   90.00
_cell.angle_gamma   90.00
#
_symmetry.space_group_name_H-M   'P 1'
#
loop_
_entity.id
_entity.type
_entity.pdbx_description
1 polymer ?
#
loop_
_entity_poly.entity_id
_entity_poly.type
_entity_poly.pdbx_seq_one_letter_code
_entity_poly.pdbx_strand_id
1 'polypeptide(L)'
;MKLDIDISDEFRDWLDKLAARCQHREPLMNKVAGIMLDAVDENFVQGGRPAWKPLKYRDGKPLMKTGRLHGSVEPFADNDQAVVGT
;
A
#
# COMPACT_ATOMS: atom_id res chain seq x y z
N MET A 1 3.37 -8.84 -43.26
CA MET A 1 2.73 -10.03 -42.67
C MET A 1 1.58 -9.53 -41.81
N LYS A 2 0.33 -9.83 -42.18
CA LYS A 2 -0.86 -9.43 -41.42
C LYS A 2 -1.37 -10.70 -40.74
N LEU A 3 -1.39 -10.70 -39.41
CA LEU A 3 -1.97 -11.79 -38.63
C LEU A 3 -3.48 -11.57 -38.59
N ASP A 4 -4.23 -12.32 -39.39
CA ASP A 4 -5.68 -12.44 -39.24
C ASP A 4 -5.95 -13.54 -38.21
N ILE A 5 -6.14 -13.11 -36.96
CA ILE A 5 -6.57 -13.98 -35.86
C ILE A 5 -8.06 -13.74 -35.69
N ASP A 6 -8.86 -14.79 -35.84
CA ASP A 6 -10.27 -14.75 -35.46
C ASP A 6 -10.35 -14.73 -33.94
N ILE A 7 -10.76 -13.58 -33.39
CA ILE A 7 -10.86 -13.36 -31.96
C ILE A 7 -12.34 -13.15 -31.64
N SER A 8 -12.89 -14.05 -30.83
CA SER A 8 -14.25 -13.94 -30.32
C SER A 8 -14.47 -12.63 -29.55
N ASP A 9 -15.66 -12.07 -29.64
CA ASP A 9 -16.00 -10.81 -28.96
C ASP A 9 -15.80 -10.91 -27.44
N GLU A 10 -16.05 -12.08 -26.85
CA GLU A 10 -15.81 -12.33 -25.43
C GLU A 10 -14.33 -12.19 -25.06
N PHE A 11 -13.42 -12.72 -25.89
CA PHE A 11 -11.99 -12.58 -25.62
C PHE A 11 -11.52 -11.13 -25.77
N ARG A 12 -12.09 -10.38 -26.74
CA ARG A 12 -11.81 -8.94 -26.88
C ARG A 12 -12.24 -8.16 -25.63
N ASP A 13 -13.44 -8.40 -25.13
CA ASP A 13 -13.95 -7.76 -23.92
C ASP A 13 -13.07 -8.06 -22.69
N TRP A 14 -12.57 -9.29 -22.55
CA TRP A 14 -11.62 -9.65 -21.51
C TRP A 14 -10.28 -8.90 -21.64
N LEU A 15 -9.74 -8.77 -22.85
CA LEU A 15 -8.50 -8.01 -23.10
C LEU A 15 -8.69 -6.53 -22.81
N ASP A 16 -9.83 -5.95 -23.19
CA ASP A 16 -10.13 -4.53 -22.92
C ASP A 16 -10.26 -4.28 -21.43
N LYS A 17 -10.92 -5.17 -20.69
CA LYS A 17 -11.00 -5.11 -19.21
C LYS A 17 -9.62 -5.22 -18.57
N LEU A 18 -8.75 -6.10 -19.08
CA LEU A 18 -7.38 -6.23 -18.59
C LEU A 18 -6.59 -4.95 -18.85
N ALA A 19 -6.63 -4.43 -20.08
CA ALA A 19 -5.95 -3.21 -20.48
C ALA A 19 -6.42 -2.01 -19.63
N ALA A 20 -7.72 -1.87 -19.42
CA ALA A 20 -8.29 -0.83 -18.57
C ALA A 20 -7.76 -0.90 -17.13
N ARG A 21 -7.64 -2.10 -16.55
CA ARG A 21 -7.09 -2.27 -15.19
C ARG A 21 -5.58 -2.06 -15.12
N CYS A 22 -4.86 -2.27 -16.22
CA CYS A 22 -3.44 -1.92 -16.32
C CYS A 22 -3.23 -0.41 -16.46
N GLN A 23 -4.18 0.31 -17.07
CA GLN A 23 -4.15 1.77 -17.23
C GLN A 23 -4.66 2.51 -15.98
N HIS A 24 -5.69 1.96 -15.32
CA HIS A 24 -6.34 2.50 -14.11
C HIS A 24 -6.05 1.60 -12.91
N ARG A 25 -4.83 1.74 -12.41
CA ARG A 25 -4.26 1.05 -11.26
C ARG A 25 -4.57 1.74 -9.94
N GLU A 26 -5.26 2.89 -9.91
CA GLU A 26 -5.62 3.58 -8.66
C GLU A 26 -6.31 2.65 -7.65
N PRO A 27 -7.28 1.77 -8.03
CA PRO A 27 -7.89 0.85 -7.08
C PRO A 27 -6.90 -0.17 -6.49
N LEU A 28 -5.91 -0.60 -7.30
CA LEU A 28 -4.85 -1.48 -6.83
C LEU A 28 -3.91 -0.75 -5.87
N MET A 29 -3.47 0.46 -6.22
CA MET A 29 -2.55 1.24 -5.38
C MET A 29 -3.19 1.64 -4.06
N ASN A 30 -4.50 1.96 -4.04
CA ASN A 30 -5.24 2.18 -2.79
C ASN A 30 -5.19 0.95 -1.87
N LYS A 31 -5.37 -0.25 -2.44
CA LYS A 31 -5.27 -1.49 -1.66
C LYS A 31 -3.86 -1.74 -1.14
N VAL A 32 -2.84 -1.46 -1.96
CA VAL A 32 -1.42 -1.57 -1.54
C VAL A 32 -1.11 -0.60 -0.41
N ALA A 33 -1.53 0.68 -0.51
CA ALA A 33 -1.32 1.68 0.52
C ALA A 33 -2.00 1.29 1.85
N GLY A 34 -3.20 0.73 1.81
CA GLY A 34 -3.88 0.20 3.00
C GLY A 34 -3.10 -0.93 3.68
N ILE A 35 -2.61 -1.91 2.91
CA ILE A 35 -1.78 -3.00 3.44
C ILE A 35 -0.47 -2.46 4.05
N MET A 36 0.14 -1.47 3.39
CA MET A 36 1.34 -0.82 3.91
C MET A 36 1.07 -0.08 5.23
N LEU A 37 -0.08 0.60 5.34
CA LEU A 37 -0.48 1.29 6.57
C LEU A 37 -0.65 0.30 7.72
N ASP A 38 -1.38 -0.79 7.50
CA ASP A 38 -1.56 -1.86 8.48
C ASP A 38 -0.20 -2.40 8.97
N ALA A 39 0.75 -2.60 8.04
CA ALA A 39 2.09 -3.06 8.37
C ALA A 39 2.89 -2.05 9.21
N VAL A 40 2.73 -0.75 8.95
CA VAL A 40 3.34 0.33 9.75
C VAL A 40 2.72 0.41 11.14
N ASP A 41 1.39 0.34 11.24
CA ASP A 41 0.67 0.34 12.51
C ASP A 41 1.08 -0.84 13.40
N GLU A 42 1.14 -2.04 12.81
CA GLU A 42 1.62 -3.22 13.51
C GLU A 42 3.07 -3.05 14.01
N ASN A 43 3.93 -2.40 13.21
CA ASN A 43 5.32 -2.12 13.59
C ASN A 43 5.38 -1.19 14.81
N PHE A 44 4.54 -0.16 14.88
CA PHE A 44 4.43 0.69 16.08
C PHE A 44 3.89 -0.07 17.29
N VAL A 45 2.85 -0.88 17.13
CA VAL A 45 2.24 -1.67 18.21
C VAL A 45 3.25 -2.65 18.81
N GLN A 46 4.06 -3.30 17.97
CA GLN A 46 5.12 -4.20 18.39
C GLN A 46 6.37 -3.47 18.91
N GLY A 47 6.47 -2.16 18.68
CA GLY A 47 7.61 -1.34 19.07
C GLY A 47 8.84 -1.60 18.20
N GLY A 48 8.64 -1.91 16.91
CA GLY A 48 9.68 -2.26 15.94
C GLY A 48 9.61 -3.72 15.49
N ARG A 49 10.12 -4.00 14.28
CA ARG A 49 10.37 -5.35 13.74
C ARG A 49 11.82 -5.42 13.20
N PRO A 50 12.79 -5.97 13.96
CA PRO A 50 12.65 -6.46 15.34
C PRO A 50 12.37 -5.33 16.32
N ALA A 51 11.89 -5.68 17.51
CA ALA A 51 11.58 -4.70 18.55
C ALA A 51 12.78 -3.79 18.84
N TRP A 52 12.52 -2.49 18.88
CA TRP A 52 13.52 -1.47 19.15
C TRP A 52 13.97 -1.53 20.59
N LYS A 53 15.25 -1.22 20.81
CA LYS A 53 15.81 -1.13 22.16
C LYS A 53 15.15 0.04 22.92
N PRO A 54 14.65 -0.17 24.14
CA PRO A 54 14.09 0.91 24.94
C PRO A 54 15.15 1.95 25.33
N LEU A 55 14.73 3.20 25.49
CA LEU A 55 15.59 4.29 25.94
C LEU A 55 15.72 4.26 27.48
N LYS A 56 16.94 4.38 28.00
CA LYS A 56 17.19 4.29 29.46
C LYS A 56 16.51 5.37 30.29
N TYR A 57 16.18 6.51 29.69
CA TYR A 57 15.67 7.71 30.35
C TYR A 57 14.21 8.03 29.98
N ARG A 58 13.53 7.12 29.28
CA ARG A 58 12.16 7.34 28.82
C ARG A 58 11.36 6.05 28.89
N ASP A 59 10.31 6.08 29.70
CA ASP A 59 9.41 4.95 29.85
C ASP A 59 8.51 4.75 28.63
N GLY A 60 7.98 3.53 28.51
CA GLY A 60 7.03 3.13 27.48
C GLY A 60 7.68 2.62 26.19
N LYS A 61 6.84 2.40 25.17
CA LYS A 61 7.28 1.92 23.86
C LYS A 61 7.94 3.06 23.05
N PRO A 62 9.09 2.81 22.38
CA PRO A 62 9.69 3.81 21.52
C PRO A 62 8.70 4.31 20.45
N LEU A 63 8.83 5.59 20.08
CA LEU A 63 7.93 6.32 19.16
C LEU A 63 6.43 6.39 19.54
N MET A 64 5.99 5.78 20.65
CA MET A 64 4.59 5.74 21.07
C MET A 64 4.26 6.59 22.30
N LYS A 65 5.13 7.52 22.72
CA LYS A 65 4.97 8.27 23.98
C LYS A 65 3.62 9.00 24.09
N THR A 66 3.23 9.73 23.05
CA THR A 66 1.95 10.47 23.00
C THR A 66 0.99 9.90 21.96
N GLY A 67 1.41 8.89 21.20
CA GLY A 67 0.70 8.41 20.01
C GLY A 67 0.67 9.39 18.82
N ARG A 68 1.12 10.63 18.98
CA ARG A 68 1.01 11.68 17.94
C ARG A 68 1.74 11.32 16.63
N LEU A 69 2.92 10.70 16.72
CA LEU A 69 3.68 10.28 15.52
C LEU A 69 2.98 9.14 14.79
N HIS A 70 2.46 8.15 15.52
CA HIS A 70 1.69 7.05 14.94
C HIS A 70 0.44 7.59 14.23
N GLY A 71 -0.35 8.42 14.92
CA GLY A 71 -1.56 9.01 14.36
C GLY A 71 -1.33 10.14 13.34
N SER A 72 -0.08 10.44 12.96
CA SER A 72 0.20 11.34 11.83
C SER A 72 0.56 10.58 10.56
N VAL A 73 0.68 9.24 10.62
CA VAL A 73 0.96 8.42 9.46
C VAL A 73 -0.34 8.16 8.71
N GLU A 74 -0.38 8.55 7.44
CA GLU A 74 -1.54 8.41 6.57
C GLU A 74 -1.13 7.73 5.25
N PRO A 75 -2.04 7.00 4.61
CA PRO A 75 -1.81 6.43 3.29
C PRO A 75 -2.09 7.48 2.21
N PHE A 76 -1.33 7.40 1.12
CA PHE A 76 -1.62 8.08 -0.13
C PHE A 76 -1.47 7.11 -1.29
N ALA A 77 -2.34 7.21 -2.28
CA ALA A 77 -2.23 6.43 -3.50
C ALA A 77 -2.76 7.21 -4.71
N ASP A 78 -2.09 7.04 -5.84
CA ASP A 78 -2.58 7.44 -7.15
C ASP A 78 -2.44 6.26 -8.12
N ASN A 79 -2.44 6.53 -9.43
CA ASN A 79 -2.36 5.47 -10.43
C ASN A 79 -1.02 4.73 -10.45
N ASP A 80 0.04 5.41 -10.04
CA ASP A 80 1.42 5.01 -10.27
C ASP A 80 2.13 4.62 -8.97
N GLN A 81 1.66 5.11 -7.82
CA GLN A 81 2.31 4.87 -6.53
C GLN A 81 1.31 4.64 -5.39
N ALA A 82 1.83 3.91 -4.39
CA ALA A 82 1.24 3.74 -3.07
C ALA A 82 2.30 4.12 -2.04
N VAL A 83 1.96 5.03 -1.12
CA VAL A 83 2.88 5.62 -0.14
C VAL A 83 2.20 5.65 1.23
N VAL A 84 2.99 5.53 2.28
CA VAL A 84 2.57 5.69 3.67
C VAL A 84 3.57 6.60 4.37
N GLY A 85 3.11 7.68 4.99
CA GLY A 85 3.98 8.71 5.55
C GLY A 85 3.23 9.82 6.25
N THR A 86 3.91 10.94 6.50
CA THR A 86 3.39 12.14 7.19
C THR A 86 3.35 13.33 6.25
#